data_AF-A0A254QG88-F1
#
_entry.id   AF-A0A254QG88-F1
#
_cell.length_a   1.000
_cell.length_b   1.000
_cell.length_c   1.000
_cell.angle_alpha   90.00
_cell.angle_beta   90.00
_cell.angle_gamma   90.00
#
_symmetry.space_group_name_H-M   'P 1'
#
loop_
_entity.id
_entity.type
_entity.pdbx_description
1 polymer ?
#
loop_
_entity_poly.entity_id
_entity_poly.type
_entity_poly.pdbx_seq_one_letter_code
_entity_poly.pdbx_strand_id
1 'polypeptide(L)'
;AHSMIGGGAGGSWAFQNYGPKLLASDWSPGFSVKNQTKDFRYCESAAADLGLEIPMTALVNELLKRLADAGREEDTTAALYDVYLDRL
;
A
#
# COMPACT_ATOMS: atom_id res chain seq x y z
N ALA A 1 -11.65 -12.05 13.45
CA ALA A 1 -10.25 -11.64 13.23
C ALA A 1 -10.12 -10.12 13.07
N HIS A 2 -10.74 -9.50 12.04
CA HIS A 2 -10.64 -8.05 11.82
C HIS A 2 -11.05 -7.21 13.04
N SER A 3 -12.25 -7.41 13.59
CA SER A 3 -12.71 -6.68 14.79
C SER A 3 -11.84 -6.87 16.03
N MET A 4 -11.22 -8.05 16.18
CA MET A 4 -10.33 -8.35 17.32
C MET A 4 -8.98 -7.65 17.21
N ILE A 5 -8.37 -7.66 16.03
CA ILE A 5 -7.08 -7.00 15.78
C ILE A 5 -7.28 -5.48 15.75
N GLY A 6 -8.36 -5.00 15.14
CA GLY A 6 -8.66 -3.58 15.00
C GLY A 6 -8.94 -2.86 16.32
N GLY A 7 -9.43 -3.58 17.34
CA GLY A 7 -9.61 -3.06 18.70
C GLY A 7 -8.39 -3.28 19.62
N GLY A 8 -7.35 -3.98 19.16
CA GLY A 8 -6.13 -4.24 19.91
C GLY A 8 -4.93 -3.42 19.41
N ALA A 9 -3.72 -3.77 19.88
CA ALA A 9 -2.48 -3.06 19.55
C ALA A 9 -2.07 -3.15 18.06
N GLY A 10 -2.65 -4.09 17.29
CA GLY A 10 -2.46 -4.19 15.85
C GLY A 10 -3.38 -3.30 15.02
N GLY A 11 -4.25 -2.52 15.67
CA GLY A 11 -5.15 -1.60 15.00
C GLY A 11 -4.42 -0.41 14.39
N SER A 12 -4.84 -0.03 13.18
CA SER A 12 -4.41 1.20 12.52
C SER A 12 -5.53 1.74 11.65
N TRP A 13 -5.43 3.01 11.25
CA TRP A 13 -6.39 3.58 10.29
C TRP A 13 -6.44 2.76 9.00
N ALA A 14 -5.28 2.36 8.46
CA ALA A 14 -5.21 1.52 7.27
C ALA A 14 -5.89 0.16 7.49
N PHE A 15 -5.67 -0.50 8.63
CA PHE A 15 -6.31 -1.79 8.92
C PHE A 15 -7.83 -1.69 9.04
N GLN A 16 -8.33 -0.63 9.68
CA GLN A 16 -9.77 -0.40 9.83
C GLN A 16 -10.47 -0.09 8.51
N ASN A 17 -9.82 0.66 7.61
CA ASN A 17 -10.42 1.13 6.36
C ASN A 17 -10.17 0.18 5.17
N TYR A 18 -8.97 -0.40 5.06
CA TYR A 18 -8.63 -1.31 3.96
C TYR A 18 -8.98 -2.77 4.28
N GLY A 19 -9.00 -3.18 5.55
CA GLY A 19 -9.37 -4.55 5.93
C GLY A 19 -10.69 -5.05 5.32
N PRO A 20 -11.79 -4.29 5.38
CA PRO A 20 -13.04 -4.67 4.73
C PRO A 20 -12.93 -4.80 3.21
N LYS A 21 -12.16 -3.93 2.55
CA LYS A 21 -11.90 -4.00 1.10
C LYS A 21 -11.14 -5.26 0.71
N LEU A 22 -10.09 -5.62 1.47
CA LEU A 22 -9.34 -6.87 1.26
C LEU A 22 -10.27 -8.08 1.37
N LEU A 23 -11.10 -8.14 2.41
CA LEU A 23 -12.03 -9.27 2.64
C LEU A 23 -13.07 -9.41 1.53
N ALA A 24 -13.45 -8.31 0.87
CA ALA A 24 -14.38 -8.29 -0.25
C ALA A 24 -13.70 -8.37 -1.62
N SER A 25 -12.36 -8.39 -1.69
CA SER A 25 -11.59 -8.22 -2.94
C SER A 25 -12.01 -6.97 -3.74
N ASP A 26 -12.32 -5.89 -3.03
CA ASP A 26 -12.75 -4.62 -3.62
C ASP A 26 -11.55 -3.68 -3.85
N TRP A 27 -11.12 -3.60 -5.10
CA TRP A 27 -10.00 -2.76 -5.52
C TRP A 27 -10.42 -1.38 -6.04
N SER A 28 -11.69 -1.00 -5.85
CA SER A 28 -12.17 0.31 -6.27
C SER A 28 -11.31 1.46 -5.72
N PRO A 29 -11.04 2.50 -6.55
CA PRO A 29 -10.13 3.57 -6.18
C PRO A 29 -10.60 4.34 -4.95
N GLY A 30 -9.65 4.69 -4.07
CA GLY A 30 -9.85 5.66 -2.99
C GLY A 30 -8.56 6.43 -2.78
N PHE A 31 -7.49 5.71 -2.46
CA PHE A 31 -6.12 6.19 -2.58
C PHE A 31 -5.35 5.20 -3.46
N SER A 32 -5.00 5.61 -4.68
CA SER A 32 -4.55 4.68 -5.72
C SER A 32 -3.04 4.41 -5.72
N VAL A 33 -2.64 3.31 -6.36
CA VAL A 33 -1.25 2.91 -6.56
C VAL A 33 -0.42 4.04 -7.20
N LYS A 34 -0.93 4.69 -8.24
CA LYS A 34 -0.23 5.83 -8.88
C LYS A 34 0.01 7.01 -7.93
N ASN A 35 -0.94 7.28 -7.04
CA ASN A 35 -0.85 8.40 -6.10
C ASN A 35 0.16 8.07 -4.98
N GLN A 36 0.10 6.86 -4.43
CA GLN A 36 1.04 6.41 -3.40
C GLN A 36 2.48 6.35 -3.90
N THR A 37 2.72 5.79 -5.09
CA THR A 37 4.06 5.72 -5.67
C THR A 37 4.61 7.11 -6.02
N LYS A 38 3.74 8.05 -6.43
CA LYS A 38 4.11 9.46 -6.60
C LYS A 38 4.55 10.11 -5.28
N ASP A 39 3.79 9.91 -4.21
CA ASP A 39 4.14 10.47 -2.90
C ASP A 39 5.43 9.84 -2.34
N PHE A 40 5.67 8.55 -2.58
CA PHE A 40 6.93 7.90 -2.21
C PHE A 40 8.14 8.47 -2.92
N ARG A 41 8.03 8.89 -4.18
CA ARG A 41 9.14 9.60 -4.85
C ARG A 41 9.53 10.89 -4.12
N TYR A 42 8.55 11.61 -3.55
CA TYR A 42 8.85 12.79 -2.74
C TYR A 42 9.52 12.41 -1.41
N CYS A 43 9.07 11.35 -0.75
CA CYS A 43 9.72 10.83 0.46
C CYS A 43 11.17 10.38 0.20
N GLU A 44 11.41 9.65 -0.89
CA GLU A 44 12.74 9.18 -1.30
C GLU A 44 13.67 10.34 -1.61
N SER A 45 13.19 11.37 -2.33
CA SER A 45 13.97 12.60 -2.58
C SER A 45 14.34 13.31 -1.29
N ALA A 46 13.40 13.50 -0.37
CA ALA A 46 13.66 14.16 0.91
C ALA A 46 14.62 13.36 1.80
N ALA A 47 14.52 12.03 1.78
CA ALA A 47 15.44 11.16 2.51
C ALA A 47 16.87 11.25 1.93
N ALA A 48 17.01 11.30 0.60
CA ALA A 48 18.30 11.48 -0.06
C ALA A 48 18.96 12.81 0.32
N ASP A 49 18.21 13.91 0.34
CA ASP A 49 18.73 15.24 0.73
C ASP A 49 19.25 15.27 2.17
N LEU A 50 18.69 14.42 3.05
CA LEU A 50 19.05 14.31 4.46
C LEU A 50 20.05 13.18 4.75
N GLY A 51 20.43 12.39 3.75
CA GLY A 51 21.27 11.20 3.93
C GLY A 51 20.62 10.12 4.81
N LEU A 52 19.29 10.01 4.77
CA LEU A 52 18.51 9.04 5.54
C LEU A 52 18.11 7.82 4.69
N GLU A 53 18.05 6.66 5.33
CA GLU A 53 17.52 5.44 4.71
C GLU A 53 16.08 5.19 5.16
N ILE A 54 15.20 4.93 4.20
CA ILE A 54 13.77 4.61 4.42
C ILE A 54 13.43 3.24 3.79
N PRO A 55 14.03 2.15 4.26
CA PRO A 55 13.97 0.84 3.60
C PRO A 55 12.54 0.30 3.45
N MET A 56 11.66 0.60 4.40
CA MET A 56 10.25 0.19 4.33
C MET A 56 9.50 0.91 3.20
N THR A 57 9.79 2.19 2.95
CA THR A 57 9.22 2.93 1.82
C THR A 57 9.71 2.35 0.51
N ALA A 58 11.00 2.08 0.37
CA ALA A 58 11.58 1.48 -0.83
C ALA A 58 10.95 0.11 -1.14
N LEU A 59 10.81 -0.75 -0.12
CA LEU A 59 10.17 -2.06 -0.25
C LEU A 59 8.71 -1.94 -0.72
N VAL A 60 7.90 -1.09 -0.06
CA VAL A 60 6.49 -0.94 -0.44
C VAL A 60 6.36 -0.31 -1.83
N ASN A 61 7.25 0.61 -2.21
CA ASN A 61 7.29 1.20 -3.54
C ASN A 61 7.56 0.12 -4.61
N GLU A 62 8.48 -0.81 -4.38
CA GLU A 62 8.73 -1.94 -5.28
C GLU A 62 7.49 -2.83 -5.44
N LEU A 63 6.85 -3.20 -4.33
CA LEU A 63 5.65 -4.05 -4.37
C LEU A 63 4.49 -3.35 -5.10
N LEU A 64 4.31 -2.04 -4.91
CA LEU A 64 3.29 -1.25 -5.62
C LEU A 64 3.60 -1.10 -7.11
N LYS A 65 4.88 -1.01 -7.50
CA LYS A 65 5.26 -0.98 -8.93
C LYS A 65 4.81 -2.24 -9.67
N ARG A 66 4.80 -3.41 -9.04
CA ARG A 66 4.30 -4.65 -9.65
C ARG A 66 2.82 -4.55 -10.07
N LEU A 67 2.00 -3.83 -9.29
CA LEU A 67 0.61 -3.55 -9.67
C LEU A 67 0.55 -2.59 -10.87
N ALA A 68 1.37 -1.55 -10.86
CA ALA A 68 1.46 -0.60 -11.97
C ALA A 68 1.89 -1.29 -13.28
N ASP A 69 2.91 -2.15 -13.22
CA ASP A 69 3.39 -2.94 -14.35
C ASP A 69 2.32 -3.90 -14.89
N ALA A 70 1.37 -4.34 -14.05
CA ALA A 70 0.20 -5.12 -14.43
C ALA A 70 -0.99 -4.26 -14.91
N GLY A 71 -0.83 -2.95 -15.09
CA GLY A 71 -1.87 -2.03 -15.53
C GLY A 71 -2.90 -1.65 -14.45
N ARG A 72 -2.61 -1.91 -13.17
CA ARG A 72 -3.50 -1.69 -12.02
C ARG A 72 -3.15 -0.41 -11.24
N GLU A 73 -2.75 0.64 -11.95
CA GLU A 73 -2.33 1.92 -11.37
C GLU A 73 -3.46 2.68 -10.65
N GLU A 74 -4.70 2.46 -11.07
CA GLU A 74 -5.89 3.12 -10.53
C GLU A 74 -6.48 2.40 -9.31
N ASP A 75 -6.09 1.15 -9.08
CA ASP A 75 -6.55 0.37 -7.93
C ASP A 75 -6.13 1.03 -6.63
N THR A 76 -6.94 0.84 -5.58
CA THR A 76 -6.54 1.23 -4.22
C THR A 76 -5.22 0.55 -3.81
N THR A 77 -4.41 1.20 -2.98
CA THR A 77 -3.18 0.61 -2.42
C THR A 77 -3.42 -0.70 -1.67
N ALA A 78 -4.64 -0.96 -1.23
CA ALA A 78 -5.06 -2.23 -0.63
C ALA A 78 -4.86 -3.44 -1.57
N ALA A 79 -4.85 -3.23 -2.90
CA ALA A 79 -4.57 -4.25 -3.91
C ALA A 79 -3.17 -4.86 -3.80
N LEU A 80 -2.28 -4.27 -2.99
CA LEU A 80 -0.99 -4.86 -2.59
C LEU A 80 -1.17 -6.29 -2.05
N TYR A 81 -2.34 -6.60 -1.49
CA TYR A 81 -2.69 -7.94 -1.05
C TYR A 81 -2.56 -9.00 -2.16
N ASP A 82 -2.93 -8.67 -3.41
CA ASP A 82 -2.80 -9.59 -4.54
C ASP A 82 -1.34 -9.87 -4.89
N VAL A 83 -0.45 -8.88 -4.73
CA VAL A 83 1.00 -9.06 -4.88
C VAL A 83 1.52 -10.06 -3.83
N TYR A 84 1.08 -9.94 -2.58
CA TYR A 84 1.51 -10.84 -1.49
C TYR A 84 1.02 -12.27 -1.64
N LEU A 85 -0.06 -12.50 -2.39
CA LEU A 85 -0.63 -13.82 -2.63
C LEU A 85 -0.22 -14.41 -3.99
N ASP A 86 0.66 -13.74 -4.73
CA ASP A 86 1.05 -14.11 -6.10
C ASP A 86 -0.16 -14.27 -7.04
N ARG A 87 -1.07 -13.28 -7.03
CA ARG A 87 -2.34 -13.25 -7.81
C ARG A 87 -2.44 -12.10 -8.82
N LEU A 88 -1.30 -11.56 -9.25
CA LEU A 88 -1.26 -10.52 -10.29
C LEU A 88 -1.71 -11.03 -11.66
#